data_AF-A0ABD6F1I0-F1
#
_entry.id   AF-A0ABD6F1I0-F1
#
_cell.length_a   1.000
_cell.length_b   1.000
_cell.length_c   1.000
_cell.angle_alpha   90.00
_cell.angle_beta   90.00
_cell.angle_gamma   90.00
#
_symmetry.space_group_name_H-M   'P 1'
#
loop_
_entity.id
_entity.type
_entity.pdbx_description
1 polymer ?
#
loop_
_entity_poly.entity_id
_entity_poly.type
_entity_poly.pdbx_seq_one_letter_code
_entity_poly.pdbx_strand_id
1 'polypeptide(L)'
;MASRNIHDHTDECIKWMKHGLHILQERALVGTHVPRHLQEKLRDFDVNALNTIGETLMMSVLRYIDDTSQRQKYLRLLIDNKADVNVQDRKEKRTALMHACVMESRTPEGTIIMNAVSNGNEN
;
A
#
# COMPACT_ATOMS: atom_id res chain seq x y z
N MET A 1 -17.48 -17.94 -18.72
CA MET A 1 -17.74 -17.58 -17.31
C MET A 1 -16.49 -17.12 -16.54
N ALA A 2 -15.25 -17.38 -17.00
CA ALA A 2 -14.03 -16.97 -16.29
C ALA A 2 -13.74 -15.44 -16.28
N SER A 3 -14.15 -14.70 -17.31
CA SER A 3 -13.81 -13.27 -17.42
C SER A 3 -14.52 -12.37 -16.41
N ARG A 4 -15.67 -12.78 -15.85
CA ARG A 4 -16.40 -12.00 -14.85
C ARG A 4 -15.70 -11.97 -13.49
N ASN A 5 -15.07 -13.08 -13.09
CA ASN A 5 -14.40 -13.21 -11.79
C ASN A 5 -13.13 -12.34 -11.68
N ILE A 6 -12.33 -12.26 -12.74
CA ILE A 6 -11.04 -11.54 -12.71
C ILE A 6 -11.26 -10.01 -12.62
N HIS A 7 -12.26 -9.49 -13.33
CA HIS A 7 -12.59 -8.06 -13.30
C HIS A 7 -13.16 -7.66 -11.93
N ASP A 8 -14.03 -8.49 -11.35
CA ASP A 8 -14.69 -8.22 -10.07
C ASP A 8 -13.68 -8.14 -8.90
N HIS A 9 -12.72 -9.07 -8.84
CA HIS A 9 -11.65 -9.01 -7.84
C HIS A 9 -10.73 -7.79 -8.00
N THR A 10 -10.50 -7.35 -9.23
CA THR A 10 -9.65 -6.18 -9.51
C THR A 10 -10.31 -4.89 -9.01
N ASP A 11 -11.61 -4.73 -9.25
CA ASP A 11 -12.37 -3.56 -8.80
C ASP A 11 -12.41 -3.45 -7.27
N GLU A 12 -12.61 -4.58 -6.59
CA GLU A 12 -12.57 -4.62 -5.12
C GLU A 12 -11.19 -4.27 -4.55
N CYS A 13 -10.11 -4.72 -5.19
CA CYS A 13 -8.75 -4.35 -4.79
C CYS A 13 -8.49 -2.85 -4.95
N ILE A 14 -8.96 -2.25 -6.04
CA ILE A 14 -8.82 -0.81 -6.28
C ILE A 14 -9.63 0.00 -5.26
N LYS A 15 -10.86 -0.42 -4.95
CA LYS A 15 -11.69 0.22 -3.91
C LYS A 15 -11.02 0.15 -2.55
N TRP A 16 -10.56 -1.04 -2.16
CA TRP A 16 -9.85 -1.27 -0.90
C TRP A 16 -8.58 -0.41 -0.81
N MET A 17 -7.78 -0.37 -1.89
CA MET A 17 -6.59 0.47 -1.95
C MET A 17 -6.93 1.95 -1.74
N LYS A 18 -7.90 2.49 -2.49
CA LYS A 18 -8.32 3.90 -2.37
C LYS A 18 -8.80 4.22 -0.96
N HIS A 19 -9.57 3.32 -0.35
CA HIS A 19 -10.05 3.47 1.01
C HIS A 19 -8.90 3.52 2.03
N GLY A 20 -7.94 2.58 1.93
CA GLY A 20 -6.76 2.58 2.78
C GLY A 20 -5.93 3.86 2.65
N LEU A 21 -5.68 4.32 1.42
CA LEU A 21 -4.95 5.57 1.18
C LEU A 21 -5.67 6.79 1.75
N HIS A 22 -7.00 6.86 1.66
CA HIS A 22 -7.78 7.93 2.26
C HIS A 22 -7.61 7.96 3.78
N ILE A 23 -7.73 6.81 4.45
CA ILE A 23 -7.55 6.70 5.90
C ILE A 23 -6.14 7.15 6.31
N LEU A 24 -5.11 6.73 5.58
CA LEU A 24 -3.73 7.11 5.90
C LEU A 24 -3.47 8.60 5.65
N GLN A 25 -4.05 9.19 4.60
CA GLN A 25 -3.99 10.63 4.36
C GLN A 25 -4.68 11.40 5.48
N GLU A 26 -5.86 10.95 5.91
CA GLU A 26 -6.56 11.53 7.05
C GLU A 26 -5.71 11.45 8.31
N ARG A 27 -5.09 10.29 8.61
CA ARG A 27 -4.12 10.11 9.71
C ARG A 27 -2.97 11.11 9.67
N ALA A 28 -2.40 11.36 8.49
CA ALA A 28 -1.33 12.34 8.30
C ALA A 28 -1.80 13.79 8.55
N LEU A 29 -3.09 14.07 8.37
CA LEU A 29 -3.70 15.37 8.67
C LEU A 29 -4.12 15.54 10.14
N VAL A 30 -4.14 14.47 10.96
CA VAL A 30 -4.62 14.50 12.38
C VAL A 30 -3.75 15.37 13.30
N GLY A 31 -2.64 15.93 12.82
CA GLY A 31 -1.96 17.06 13.46
C GLY A 31 -2.87 18.29 13.64
N THR A 32 -4.00 18.36 12.92
CA THR A 32 -5.02 19.42 13.02
C THR A 32 -6.41 18.85 13.33
N HIS A 33 -6.75 18.80 14.62
CA HIS A 33 -8.09 18.64 15.22
C HIS A 33 -9.17 17.86 14.40
N VAL A 34 -9.22 16.53 14.55
CA VAL A 34 -10.26 15.67 13.94
C VAL A 34 -11.38 15.35 14.95
N PRO A 35 -12.67 15.43 14.56
CA PRO A 35 -13.80 15.05 15.43
C PRO A 35 -13.75 13.58 15.92
N ARG A 36 -14.09 13.33 17.19
CA ARG A 36 -14.01 11.98 17.83
C ARG A 36 -14.66 10.85 17.03
N HIS A 37 -15.79 11.11 16.37
CA HIS A 37 -16.51 10.10 15.60
C HIS A 37 -15.75 9.63 14.34
N LEU A 38 -14.84 10.46 13.80
CA LEU A 38 -13.91 10.04 12.75
C LEU A 38 -12.72 9.29 13.35
N GLN A 39 -12.26 9.66 14.56
CA GLN A 39 -11.10 9.01 15.21
C GLN A 39 -11.31 7.51 15.44
N GLU A 40 -12.55 7.07 15.73
CA GLU A 40 -12.87 5.65 15.91
C GLU A 40 -12.77 4.87 14.59
N LYS A 41 -13.32 5.41 13.49
CA LYS A 41 -13.18 4.80 12.15
C LYS A 41 -11.73 4.78 11.66
N LEU A 42 -10.93 5.77 12.06
CA LEU A 42 -9.53 5.89 11.66
C LEU A 42 -8.59 4.93 12.40
N ARG A 43 -9.00 4.33 13.53
CA ARG A 43 -8.10 3.49 14.36
C ARG A 43 -7.90 2.07 13.84
N ASP A 44 -8.88 1.50 13.15
CA ASP A 44 -8.91 0.05 12.90
C ASP A 44 -8.25 -0.39 11.58
N PHE A 45 -7.77 0.55 10.76
CA PHE A 45 -7.09 0.18 9.52
C PHE A 45 -5.65 -0.29 9.78
N ASP A 46 -5.42 -1.57 9.56
CA ASP A 46 -4.09 -2.18 9.53
C ASP A 46 -3.43 -1.95 8.16
N VAL A 47 -2.29 -1.24 8.17
CA VAL A 47 -1.52 -0.91 6.97
C VAL A 47 -0.88 -2.14 6.31
N ASN A 48 -0.69 -3.22 7.07
CA ASN A 48 -0.10 -4.48 6.62
C ASN A 48 -1.16 -5.52 6.22
N ALA A 49 -2.45 -5.17 6.32
CA ALA A 49 -3.53 -6.04 5.89
C ALA A 49 -3.39 -6.41 4.40
N LEU A 50 -3.87 -7.61 4.08
CA LEU A 50 -3.86 -8.13 2.72
C LEU A 50 -5.24 -7.94 2.10
N ASN A 51 -5.28 -7.52 0.83
CA ASN A 51 -6.51 -7.41 0.05
C ASN A 51 -7.07 -8.80 -0.31
N THR A 52 -8.16 -8.83 -1.07
CA THR A 52 -8.87 -10.06 -1.45
C THR A 52 -8.05 -11.01 -2.33
N ILE A 53 -7.01 -10.52 -3.00
CA ILE A 53 -6.06 -11.34 -3.78
C ILE A 53 -4.76 -11.65 -3.02
N GLY A 54 -4.66 -11.21 -1.76
CA GLY A 54 -3.54 -11.51 -0.89
C GLY A 54 -2.33 -10.59 -1.05
N GLU A 55 -2.51 -9.36 -1.52
CA GLU A 55 -1.46 -8.35 -1.65
C GLU A 55 -1.57 -7.27 -0.56
N THR A 56 -0.45 -6.68 -0.16
CA THR A 56 -0.45 -5.53 0.76
C THR A 56 -0.96 -4.27 0.08
N LEU A 57 -1.24 -3.23 0.87
CA LEU A 57 -1.56 -1.90 0.35
C LEU A 57 -0.40 -1.33 -0.49
N MET A 58 0.85 -1.59 -0.08
CA MET A 58 2.03 -1.16 -0.82
C MET A 58 2.13 -1.81 -2.21
N MET A 59 1.84 -3.10 -2.31
CA MET A 59 1.81 -3.81 -3.61
C MET A 59 0.67 -3.32 -4.50
N SER A 60 -0.50 -3.05 -3.91
CA SER A 60 -1.64 -2.48 -4.63
C SER A 60 -1.29 -1.12 -5.26
N VAL A 61 -0.57 -0.26 -4.53
CA VAL A 61 -0.06 1.04 -5.06
C VAL A 61 0.86 0.84 -6.26
N LEU A 62 1.79 -0.12 -6.22
CA LEU A 62 2.69 -0.41 -7.35
C LEU A 62 1.94 -0.85 -8.61
N ARG A 63 0.88 -1.64 -8.40
CA ARG A 63 0.10 -2.30 -9.45
C ARG A 63 -0.97 -1.40 -10.09
N TYR A 64 -1.70 -0.62 -9.29
CA TYR A 64 -2.93 0.04 -9.74
C TYR A 64 -2.83 1.57 -9.89
N ILE A 65 -1.67 2.17 -9.59
CA ILE A 65 -1.44 3.60 -9.79
C ILE A 65 -0.45 3.80 -10.93
N ASP A 66 -0.89 4.46 -11.99
CA ASP A 66 -0.07 4.67 -13.20
C ASP A 66 0.90 5.84 -13.08
N ASP A 67 0.51 6.90 -12.36
CA ASP A 67 1.36 8.06 -12.17
C ASP A 67 2.50 7.79 -11.18
N THR A 68 3.72 8.00 -11.64
CA THR A 68 4.95 7.76 -10.86
C THR A 68 5.03 8.67 -9.64
N SER A 69 4.66 9.94 -9.77
CA SER A 69 4.74 10.89 -8.66
C SER A 69 3.77 10.51 -7.54
N GLN A 70 2.55 10.11 -7.90
CA GLN A 70 1.55 9.60 -6.97
C GLN A 70 1.98 8.29 -6.31
N ARG A 71 2.51 7.32 -7.06
CA ARG A 71 3.03 6.08 -6.45
C ARG A 71 4.06 6.40 -5.39
N GLN A 72 5.08 7.20 -5.71
CA GLN A 72 6.12 7.52 -4.74
C GLN A 72 5.57 8.28 -3.52
N LYS A 73 4.60 9.17 -3.70
CA LYS A 73 3.91 9.86 -2.59
C LYS A 73 3.22 8.86 -1.67
N TYR A 74 2.49 7.90 -2.23
CA TYR A 74 1.78 6.90 -1.44
C TYR A 74 2.71 5.89 -0.78
N LEU A 75 3.80 5.49 -1.44
CA LEU A 75 4.83 4.64 -0.82
C LEU A 75 5.44 5.32 0.41
N ARG A 76 5.77 6.62 0.32
CA ARG A 76 6.26 7.39 1.47
C ARG A 76 5.22 7.47 2.59
N LEU A 77 3.96 7.78 2.26
CA LEU A 77 2.86 7.80 3.24
C LEU A 77 2.73 6.45 3.98
N LEU A 78 2.85 5.33 3.27
CA LEU A 78 2.80 3.99 3.86
C LEU A 78 3.97 3.75 4.82
N ILE A 79 5.19 4.10 4.40
CA ILE A 79 6.41 3.99 5.23
C ILE A 79 6.31 4.86 6.48
N ASP A 80 5.82 6.10 6.35
CA ASP A 80 5.61 7.01 7.48
C ASP A 80 4.59 6.44 8.48
N ASN A 81 3.61 5.67 7.99
CA ASN A 81 2.64 4.93 8.78
C ASN A 81 3.11 3.53 9.20
N LYS A 82 4.43 3.25 9.16
CA LYS A 82 5.06 2.01 9.63
C LYS A 82 4.59 0.75 8.90
N ALA A 83 4.29 0.86 7.61
CA ALA A 83 4.09 -0.32 6.76
C ALA A 83 5.34 -1.22 6.78
N ASP A 84 5.14 -2.52 7.01
CA ASP A 84 6.18 -3.53 6.92
C ASP A 84 6.41 -3.87 5.44
N VAL A 85 7.58 -3.46 4.95
CA VAL A 85 8.02 -3.64 3.56
C VAL A 85 8.36 -5.09 3.21
N ASN A 86 8.52 -5.96 4.22
CA ASN A 86 8.92 -7.36 4.06
C ASN A 86 7.72 -8.33 4.02
N VAL A 87 6.50 -7.84 4.20
CA VAL A 87 5.30 -8.68 4.08
C VAL A 87 5.24 -9.27 2.67
N GLN A 88 5.04 -10.59 2.62
CA GLN A 88 4.93 -11.34 1.38
C GLN A 88 3.47 -11.46 0.94
N ASP A 89 3.22 -11.36 -0.36
CA ASP A 89 1.92 -11.69 -0.92
C ASP A 89 1.60 -13.19 -0.71
N ARG A 90 0.31 -13.54 -0.83
CA ARG A 90 -0.11 -14.93 -0.63
C ARG A 90 0.23 -15.85 -1.80
N LYS A 91 0.25 -15.31 -3.02
CA LYS A 91 0.21 -16.08 -4.26
C LYS A 91 1.59 -16.57 -4.68
N GLU A 92 2.56 -15.67 -4.70
CA GLU A 92 3.92 -15.87 -5.22
C GLU A 92 4.98 -15.65 -4.13
N LYS A 93 4.57 -15.31 -2.90
CA LYS A 93 5.44 -15.06 -1.75
C LYS A 93 6.44 -13.92 -2.01
N ARG A 94 6.04 -12.95 -2.83
CA ARG A 94 6.88 -11.80 -3.17
C ARG A 94 6.66 -10.66 -2.19
N THR A 95 7.72 -9.93 -1.87
CA THR A 95 7.64 -8.66 -1.14
C THR A 95 7.37 -7.50 -2.09
N ALA A 96 7.03 -6.32 -1.56
CA ALA A 96 6.81 -5.13 -2.40
C ALA A 96 8.03 -4.76 -3.26
N LEU A 97 9.25 -4.96 -2.73
CA LEU A 97 10.48 -4.75 -3.48
C LEU A 97 10.58 -5.69 -4.69
N MET A 98 10.23 -6.96 -4.53
CA MET A 98 10.24 -7.93 -5.63
C MET A 98 9.22 -7.56 -6.71
N HIS A 99 8.03 -7.06 -6.33
CA HIS A 99 7.05 -6.54 -7.29
C HIS A 99 7.62 -5.35 -8.09
N ALA A 100 8.30 -4.41 -7.42
CA ALA A 100 8.95 -3.28 -8.10
C ALA A 100 10.05 -3.74 -9.08
N CYS A 101 10.84 -4.77 -8.74
CA CYS A 101 11.88 -5.28 -9.64
C CYS A 101 11.33 -6.01 -10.88
N VAL A 102 10.16 -6.66 -10.78
CA VAL A 102 9.55 -7.39 -11.90
C VAL A 102 8.85 -6.43 -12.88
N MET A 103 8.53 -5.21 -12.45
CA MET A 103 7.90 -4.20 -13.29
C MET A 103 8.96 -3.29 -13.92
N GLU A 104 9.10 -3.30 -15.25
CA GLU A 104 10.16 -2.61 -16.00
C GLU A 104 10.32 -1.10 -15.68
N SER A 105 9.27 -0.44 -15.19
CA SER A 105 9.24 1.01 -14.94
C SER A 105 9.14 1.39 -13.46
N ARG A 106 9.45 0.48 -12.52
CA ARG A 106 9.30 0.73 -11.06
C ARG A 106 10.61 0.91 -10.31
N THR A 107 11.70 1.22 -11.02
CA THR A 107 13.01 1.48 -10.40
C THR A 107 12.97 2.58 -9.33
N PRO A 108 12.31 3.75 -9.53
CA PRO A 108 12.25 4.78 -8.50
C PRO A 108 11.56 4.32 -7.22
N GLU A 109 10.49 3.52 -7.35
CA GLU A 109 9.75 2.92 -6.24
C GLU A 109 10.59 1.87 -5.51
N GLY A 110 11.32 1.04 -6.26
CA GLY A 110 12.26 0.06 -5.71
C GLY A 110 13.30 0.71 -4.80
N THR A 111 13.87 1.86 -5.20
CA THR A 111 14.81 2.61 -4.36
C THR A 111 14.18 3.10 -3.05
N ILE A 112 12.95 3.61 -3.09
CA ILE A 112 12.23 4.06 -1.88
C ILE A 112 12.03 2.89 -0.91
N ILE A 113 11.59 1.74 -1.42
CA ILE A 113 11.34 0.54 -0.62
C ILE A 113 12.65 -0.01 -0.07
N MET A 114 13.70 -0.09 -0.88
CA MET A 114 15.03 -0.56 -0.47
C MET A 114 15.61 0.29 0.67
N ASN A 115 15.50 1.62 0.58
CA ASN A 115 15.97 2.51 1.65
C ASN A 115 15.21 2.28 2.97
N ALA A 116 13.90 2.00 2.90
CA ALA A 116 13.10 1.68 4.08
C ALA A 116 13.52 0.34 4.73
N VAL A 117 13.90 -0.66 3.94
CA VAL A 117 14.45 -1.93 4.44
C VAL A 117 15.75 -1.68 5.23
N SER A 118 16.68 -0.89 4.68
CA SER A 118 17.96 -0.61 5.33
C SER A 118 17.81 0.13 6.65
N ASN A 119 16.94 1.14 6.70
CA ASN A 119 16.72 1.95 7.90
C ASN A 119 15.91 1.22 9.00
N GLY A 120 15.18 0.17 8.65
CA GLY A 120 14.41 -0.65 9.60
C GLY A 120 15.27 -1.61 10.43
N ASN A 121 16.52 -1.85 10.01
CA ASN A 121 17.44 -2.80 10.66
C ASN A 121 18.39 -2.14 11.68
N GLU A 122 18.24 -0.84 11.96
CA GLU A 122 19.13 -0.07 12.85
C GLU A 122 18.53 0.22 14.24
N ASN A 123 17.45 -0.43 14.66
CA ASN A 123 16.86 -0.28 16.01
C ASN A 123 16.72 -1.60 16.77
#